data_AF-A0A1W2FNC4-F1
#
_entry.id   AF-A0A1W2FNC4-F1
#
_cell.length_a   1.000
_cell.length_b   1.000
_cell.length_c   1.000
_cell.angle_alpha   90.00
_cell.angle_beta   90.00
_cell.angle_gamma   90.00
#
_symmetry.space_group_name_H-M   'P 1'
#
loop_
_entity.id
_entity.type
_entity.pdbx_description
1 polymer ?
#
loop_
_entity_poly.entity_id
_entity_poly.type
_entity_poly.pdbx_seq_one_letter_code
_entity_poly.pdbx_strand_id
1 'polypeptide(L)'
;MAGFIVILAGFLTAACGTDGGGKLTEDVNLSKQLADLRQNGGSVLLRDLTGGDWDKVYISPEPVSRDLVEKEVGAKVDMEDVFMQRGNILVFMKDSSVQRATFITPNLLRDGTYGADVKLEAAGGTALIKLSSSK
;
A
#
# COMPACT_ATOMS: atom_id res chain seq x y z
N MET A 1 -45.32 6.52 -30.80
CA MET A 1 -44.80 7.90 -30.87
C MET A 1 -44.57 8.37 -29.45
N ALA A 2 -43.34 8.86 -29.17
CA ALA A 2 -42.89 9.49 -27.92
C ALA A 2 -42.88 8.58 -26.67
N GLY A 3 -41.86 8.59 -25.80
CA GLY A 3 -40.68 9.43 -25.73
C GLY A 3 -39.67 8.83 -24.76
N PHE A 4 -38.41 8.95 -25.14
CA PHE A 4 -37.20 8.57 -24.42
C PHE A 4 -37.03 9.47 -23.20
N ILE A 5 -36.85 8.92 -21.99
CA ILE A 5 -36.29 9.68 -20.87
C ILE A 5 -35.17 8.84 -20.24
N VAL A 6 -33.94 9.18 -20.63
CA VAL A 6 -32.71 8.77 -19.95
C VAL A 6 -32.50 9.74 -18.81
N ILE A 7 -32.66 9.29 -17.56
CA ILE A 7 -32.22 10.06 -16.40
C ILE A 7 -30.79 9.62 -16.09
N LEU A 8 -29.83 10.34 -16.66
CA LEU A 8 -28.43 10.28 -16.27
C LEU A 8 -28.29 11.01 -14.93
N ALA A 9 -28.46 10.28 -13.82
CA ALA A 9 -28.17 10.82 -12.49
C ALA A 9 -26.65 10.81 -12.27
N GLY A 10 -26.00 11.90 -12.68
CA GLY A 10 -24.60 12.18 -12.35
C GLY A 10 -24.45 12.42 -10.86
N PHE A 11 -24.05 11.39 -10.12
CA PHE A 11 -23.54 11.56 -8.76
C PHE A 11 -22.11 12.11 -8.84
N LEU A 12 -21.99 13.44 -8.86
CA LEU A 12 -20.78 14.14 -8.48
C LEU A 12 -20.62 14.00 -6.96
N THR A 13 -20.01 12.90 -6.51
CA THR A 13 -19.55 12.83 -5.12
C THR A 13 -18.41 13.83 -4.99
N ALA A 14 -18.70 14.92 -4.27
CA ALA A 14 -17.72 15.89 -3.83
C ALA A 14 -16.57 15.16 -3.11
N ALA A 15 -15.41 15.08 -3.76
CA ALA A 15 -14.16 14.80 -3.09
C ALA A 15 -13.86 16.01 -2.21
N CYS A 16 -14.30 15.94 -0.95
CA CYS A 16 -13.90 16.90 0.07
C CYS A 16 -12.39 16.71 0.24
N GLY A 17 -11.62 17.62 -0.37
CA GLY A 17 -10.18 17.66 -0.26
C GLY A 17 -9.81 18.07 1.16
N THR A 18 -9.60 17.09 2.03
CA THR A 18 -8.84 17.30 3.25
C THR A 18 -7.41 17.62 2.84
N ASP A 19 -6.88 18.73 3.34
CA ASP A 19 -5.48 19.12 3.19
C ASP A 19 -4.59 17.95 3.64
N GLY A 20 -3.96 17.29 2.66
CA GLY A 20 -3.06 16.17 2.88
C GLY A 20 -1.84 16.67 3.65
N GLY A 21 -1.54 16.02 4.77
CA GLY A 21 -0.53 16.49 5.71
C GLY A 21 -0.43 15.65 6.98
N GLY A 22 -1.05 14.47 7.04
CA GLY A 22 -0.87 13.53 8.13
C GLY A 22 0.51 12.91 8.08
N LYS A 23 1.05 12.56 9.23
CA LYS A 23 2.30 11.80 9.33
C LYS A 23 1.99 10.32 9.12
N LEU A 24 2.78 9.61 8.31
CA LEU A 24 2.61 8.17 8.23
C LEU A 24 2.83 7.56 9.62
N THR A 25 1.97 6.59 9.95
CA THR A 25 2.08 5.81 11.18
C THR A 25 2.66 4.45 10.84
N GLU A 26 3.56 3.95 11.69
CA GLU A 26 4.16 2.63 11.51
C GLU A 26 3.11 1.55 11.76
N ASP A 27 3.06 0.53 10.90
CA ASP A 27 2.38 -0.72 11.21
C ASP A 27 3.35 -1.62 12.00
N VAL A 28 3.42 -1.38 13.32
CA VAL A 28 4.33 -2.09 14.23
C VAL A 28 4.08 -3.60 14.22
N ASN A 29 2.83 -4.03 14.04
CA ASN A 29 2.51 -5.45 13.98
C ASN A 29 3.05 -6.07 12.69
N LEU A 30 2.85 -5.42 11.55
CA LEU A 30 3.40 -5.87 10.28
C LEU A 30 4.93 -5.85 10.28
N SER A 31 5.56 -4.79 10.79
CA SER A 31 7.02 -4.72 10.99
C SER A 31 7.54 -5.95 11.73
N LYS A 32 6.89 -6.32 12.84
CA LYS A 32 7.25 -7.49 13.63
C LYS A 32 7.04 -8.80 12.87
N GLN A 33 5.88 -8.98 12.23
CA GLN A 33 5.57 -10.20 11.48
C GLN A 33 6.54 -10.42 10.30
N LEU A 34 6.97 -9.35 9.64
CA LEU A 34 7.98 -9.43 8.57
C LEU A 34 9.37 -9.74 9.11
N ALA A 35 9.75 -9.15 10.26
CA ALA A 35 10.99 -9.51 10.93
C ALA A 35 11.01 -10.99 11.35
N ASP A 36 9.92 -11.50 11.91
CA ASP A 36 9.77 -12.90 12.31
C ASP A 36 9.81 -13.83 11.08
N LEU A 37 9.11 -13.48 9.99
CA LEU A 37 9.15 -14.22 8.72
C LEU A 37 10.57 -14.27 8.16
N ARG A 38 11.29 -13.14 8.16
CA ARG A 38 12.68 -13.07 7.69
C ARG A 38 13.59 -13.97 8.53
N GLN A 39 13.48 -13.88 9.85
CA GLN A 39 14.35 -14.60 10.77
C GLN A 39 14.13 -16.12 10.68
N ASN A 40 12.88 -16.55 10.73
CA ASN A 40 12.53 -17.97 10.80
C ASN A 40 12.40 -18.62 9.41
N GLY A 41 12.26 -17.81 8.36
CA GLY A 41 11.94 -18.28 7.02
C GLY A 41 10.49 -18.72 6.89
N GLY A 42 10.12 -19.12 5.67
CA GLY A 42 8.78 -19.59 5.34
C GLY A 42 8.09 -18.70 4.33
N SER A 43 6.76 -18.81 4.27
CA SER A 43 5.97 -18.05 3.34
C SER A 43 4.56 -17.75 3.82
N VAL A 44 4.06 -16.58 3.43
CA VAL A 44 2.73 -16.08 3.78
C VAL A 44 2.24 -15.12 2.70
N LEU A 45 0.93 -15.00 2.52
CA LEU A 45 0.37 -13.93 1.68
C LEU A 45 0.42 -12.61 2.44
N LEU A 46 0.76 -11.52 1.76
CA LEU A 46 0.76 -10.20 2.41
C LEU A 46 -0.64 -9.83 2.95
N ARG A 47 -1.70 -10.25 2.26
CA ARG A 47 -3.09 -10.02 2.71
C ARG A 47 -3.38 -10.65 4.08
N ASP A 48 -2.76 -11.80 4.37
CA ASP A 48 -2.99 -12.52 5.63
C ASP A 48 -2.35 -11.79 6.82
N LEU A 49 -1.28 -11.01 6.55
CA LEU A 49 -0.61 -10.19 7.56
C LEU A 49 -1.29 -8.82 7.74
N THR A 50 -1.79 -8.25 6.65
CA THR A 50 -2.24 -6.85 6.59
C THR A 50 -3.74 -6.69 6.80
N GLY A 51 -4.53 -7.75 6.56
CA GLY A 51 -5.98 -7.73 6.58
C GLY A 51 -6.59 -6.74 5.58
N GLY A 52 -7.92 -6.68 5.58
CA GLY A 52 -8.71 -5.79 4.72
C GLY A 52 -8.92 -6.30 3.30
N ASP A 53 -9.74 -5.57 2.54
CA ASP A 53 -10.21 -5.96 1.20
C ASP A 53 -9.46 -5.27 0.05
N TRP A 54 -8.22 -4.85 0.28
CA TRP A 54 -7.40 -4.16 -0.72
C TRP A 54 -7.08 -5.09 -1.91
N ASP A 55 -6.96 -4.51 -3.10
CA ASP A 55 -6.68 -5.22 -4.36
C ASP A 55 -5.24 -5.05 -4.85
N LYS A 56 -4.60 -3.94 -4.44
CA LYS A 56 -3.26 -3.54 -4.85
C LYS A 56 -2.53 -2.85 -3.71
N VAL A 57 -1.23 -3.06 -3.64
CA VAL A 57 -0.32 -2.35 -2.74
C VAL A 57 0.82 -1.73 -3.54
N TYR A 58 1.16 -0.49 -3.21
CA TYR A 58 2.35 0.20 -3.69
C TYR A 58 3.38 0.22 -2.57
N ILE A 59 4.61 -0.19 -2.89
CA ILE A 59 5.73 -0.25 -1.96
C ILE A 59 6.80 0.71 -2.46
N SER A 60 7.11 1.73 -1.66
CA SER A 60 8.14 2.73 -1.98
C SER A 60 9.19 2.77 -0.88
N PRO A 61 10.50 2.77 -1.20
CA PRO A 61 11.54 2.89 -0.21
C PRO A 61 11.74 4.37 0.18
N GLU A 62 12.28 4.59 1.36
CA GLU A 62 12.81 5.88 1.76
C GLU A 62 14.11 6.24 1.00
N PRO A 63 14.43 7.53 0.79
CA PRO A 63 13.54 8.68 0.96
C PRO A 63 12.58 8.83 -0.22
N VAL A 64 11.36 9.32 0.03
CA VAL A 64 10.37 9.54 -1.03
C VAL A 64 9.42 10.70 -0.69
N SER A 65 9.07 11.51 -1.69
CA SER A 65 8.11 12.61 -1.54
C SER A 65 6.67 12.15 -1.72
N ARG A 66 5.72 12.83 -1.06
CA ARG A 66 4.29 12.61 -1.26
C ARG A 66 3.91 12.72 -2.72
N ASP A 67 4.38 13.77 -3.40
CA ASP A 67 4.09 13.99 -4.82
C ASP A 67 4.49 12.80 -5.71
N LEU A 68 5.60 12.13 -5.41
CA LEU A 68 6.03 10.95 -6.17
C LEU A 68 5.12 9.76 -5.88
N VAL A 69 4.80 9.51 -4.61
CA VAL A 69 3.87 8.43 -4.22
C VAL A 69 2.50 8.65 -4.83
N GLU A 70 1.93 9.85 -4.72
CA GLU A 70 0.61 10.18 -5.28
C GLU A 70 0.59 10.05 -6.80
N LYS A 71 1.69 10.40 -7.47
CA LYS A 71 1.84 10.21 -8.93
C LYS A 71 1.85 8.73 -9.32
N GLU A 72 2.50 7.88 -8.55
CA GLU A 72 2.56 6.42 -8.80
C GLU A 72 1.24 5.72 -8.47
N VAL A 73 0.63 6.09 -7.35
CA VAL A 73 -0.64 5.55 -6.86
C VAL A 73 -1.82 6.05 -7.68
N GLY A 74 -1.76 7.28 -8.19
CA GLY A 74 -2.85 7.95 -8.92
C GLY A 74 -3.95 8.52 -8.01
N ALA A 75 -3.69 8.67 -6.72
CA ALA A 75 -4.62 9.18 -5.73
C ALA A 75 -3.87 9.90 -4.60
N LYS A 76 -4.58 10.75 -3.85
CA LYS A 76 -4.02 11.45 -2.69
C LYS A 76 -3.66 10.49 -1.57
N VAL A 77 -2.52 10.71 -0.92
CA VAL A 77 -2.01 9.86 0.15
C VAL A 77 -1.77 10.70 1.40
N ASP A 78 -2.29 10.23 2.54
CA ASP A 78 -2.05 10.86 3.83
C ASP A 78 -0.66 10.47 4.37
N MET A 79 0.36 11.26 4.04
CA MET A 79 1.75 11.07 4.44
C MET A 79 2.46 12.42 4.58
N GLU A 80 3.60 12.51 5.27
CA GLU A 80 4.37 13.76 5.27
C GLU A 80 4.88 14.15 3.87
N ASP A 81 5.23 15.42 3.65
CA ASP A 81 5.65 15.91 2.31
C ASP A 81 6.84 15.14 1.75
N VAL A 82 7.79 14.79 2.64
CA VAL A 82 8.90 13.88 2.33
C VAL A 82 9.09 12.91 3.48
N PHE A 83 8.93 11.63 3.20
CA PHE A 83 9.20 10.56 4.14
C PHE A 83 10.70 10.24 4.15
N MET A 84 11.34 10.48 5.28
CA MET A 84 12.79 10.29 5.49
C MET A 84 13.12 9.17 6.49
N GLN A 85 12.10 8.58 7.12
CA GLN A 85 12.31 7.55 8.14
C GLN A 85 12.74 6.25 7.46
N ARG A 86 13.64 5.47 8.08
CA ARG A 86 14.04 4.18 7.50
C ARG A 86 12.87 3.22 7.44
N GLY A 87 12.56 2.67 6.28
CA GLY A 87 11.42 1.79 6.11
C GLY A 87 10.78 1.84 4.73
N ASN A 88 9.96 0.83 4.43
CA ASN A 88 9.13 0.86 3.24
C ASN A 88 7.78 1.52 3.56
N ILE A 89 7.33 2.43 2.71
CA ILE A 89 5.95 2.91 2.69
C ILE A 89 5.08 1.87 1.98
N LEU A 90 3.91 1.58 2.53
CA LEU A 90 2.89 0.73 1.92
C LEU A 90 1.61 1.54 1.74
N VAL A 91 1.16 1.67 0.49
CA VAL A 91 -0.14 2.28 0.16
C VAL A 91 -1.07 1.21 -0.39
N PHE A 92 -2.10 0.87 0.38
CA PHE A 92 -3.10 -0.13 0.05
C PHE A 92 -4.29 0.53 -0.66
N MET A 93 -4.65 -0.02 -1.81
CA MET A 93 -5.71 0.47 -2.68
C MET A 93 -6.87 -0.51 -2.74
N LYS A 94 -8.06 0.03 -2.99
CA LYS A 94 -9.25 -0.72 -3.39
C LYS A 94 -10.02 0.11 -4.39
N ASP A 95 -10.33 -0.46 -5.55
CA ASP A 95 -11.13 0.20 -6.59
C ASP A 95 -10.59 1.62 -6.92
N SER A 96 -9.26 1.71 -7.10
CA SER A 96 -8.53 2.97 -7.35
C SER A 96 -8.58 4.03 -6.25
N SER A 97 -9.06 3.68 -5.06
CA SER A 97 -9.09 4.56 -3.88
C SER A 97 -8.10 4.09 -2.81
N VAL A 98 -7.38 5.03 -2.18
CA VAL A 98 -6.49 4.74 -1.04
C VAL A 98 -7.33 4.31 0.15
N GLN A 99 -7.12 3.10 0.63
CA GLN A 99 -7.76 2.57 1.83
C GLN A 99 -6.93 2.84 3.08
N ARG A 100 -5.60 2.69 2.94
CA ARG A 100 -4.66 2.82 4.04
C ARG A 100 -3.27 3.14 3.50
N ALA A 101 -2.58 4.07 4.14
CA ALA A 101 -1.15 4.29 3.95
C ALA A 101 -0.43 4.13 5.29
N THR A 102 0.69 3.42 5.29
CA THR A 102 1.48 3.13 6.48
C THR A 102 2.94 2.93 6.09
N PHE A 103 3.82 2.71 7.05
CA PHE A 103 5.19 2.27 6.80
C PHE A 103 5.57 1.12 7.72
N ILE A 104 6.60 0.37 7.31
CA ILE A 104 7.20 -0.70 8.11
C ILE A 104 8.68 -0.42 8.32
N THR A 105 9.24 -0.98 9.40
CA THR A 105 10.66 -0.96 9.68
C THR A 105 11.18 -2.36 10.04
N PRO A 106 12.42 -2.74 9.65
CA PRO A 106 13.29 -2.05 8.72
C PRO A 106 12.83 -2.22 7.25
N ASN A 107 13.59 -1.69 6.30
CA ASN A 107 13.35 -1.90 4.87
C ASN A 107 13.61 -3.38 4.52
N LEU A 108 12.54 -4.16 4.41
CA LEU A 108 12.58 -5.61 4.20
C LEU A 108 11.98 -6.05 2.87
N LEU A 109 11.25 -5.15 2.21
CA LEU A 109 10.49 -5.43 0.99
C LEU A 109 11.12 -4.71 -0.19
N ARG A 110 11.07 -5.38 -1.36
CA ARG A 110 11.39 -4.72 -2.62
C ARG A 110 10.26 -3.76 -3.00
N ASP A 111 10.65 -2.63 -3.55
CA ASP A 111 9.77 -1.64 -4.14
C ASP A 111 8.94 -2.20 -5.32
N GLY A 112 7.84 -1.51 -5.63
CA GLY A 112 6.98 -1.83 -6.76
C GLY A 112 5.50 -1.95 -6.42
N THR A 113 4.73 -2.40 -7.39
CA THR A 113 3.27 -2.54 -7.30
C THR A 113 2.90 -4.01 -7.35
N TYR A 114 2.11 -4.45 -6.38
CA TYR A 114 1.74 -5.85 -6.22
C TYR A 114 0.22 -6.00 -6.02
N GLY A 115 -0.34 -7.09 -6.53
CA GLY A 115 -1.75 -7.44 -6.30
C GLY A 115 -1.98 -8.08 -4.93
N ALA A 116 -3.24 -8.28 -4.57
CA ALA A 116 -3.65 -8.96 -3.33
C ALA A 116 -3.12 -10.39 -3.19
N ASP A 117 -2.71 -11.04 -4.28
CA ASP A 117 -2.13 -12.38 -4.33
C ASP A 117 -0.62 -12.41 -4.05
N VAL A 118 0.00 -11.28 -3.73
CA VAL A 118 1.42 -11.23 -3.45
C VAL A 118 1.80 -12.09 -2.25
N LYS A 119 2.71 -13.01 -2.53
CA LYS A 119 3.28 -13.96 -1.59
C LYS A 119 4.67 -13.50 -1.19
N LEU A 120 4.89 -13.47 0.12
CA LEU A 120 6.17 -13.17 0.75
C LEU A 120 6.89 -14.48 1.03
N GLU A 121 8.17 -14.56 0.65
CA GLU A 121 9.00 -15.75 0.85
C GLU A 121 10.34 -15.37 1.46
N ALA A 122 10.69 -16.00 2.58
CA ALA A 122 11.96 -15.81 3.26
C ALA A 122 12.69 -17.15 3.40
N ALA A 123 14.00 -17.14 3.16
CA ALA A 123 14.85 -18.31 3.34
C ALA A 123 15.27 -18.55 4.81
N GLY A 124 14.96 -17.61 5.71
CA GLY A 124 15.49 -17.58 7.07
C GLY A 124 16.79 -16.79 7.18
N GLY A 125 17.11 -16.33 8.40
CA GLY A 125 18.33 -15.58 8.70
C GLY A 125 18.28 -14.11 8.26
N THR A 126 19.27 -13.67 7.49
CA THR A 126 19.46 -12.25 7.15
C THR A 126 19.09 -11.89 5.70
N ALA A 127 18.59 -12.83 4.91
CA ALA A 127 18.16 -12.56 3.54
C ALA A 127 16.98 -11.57 3.50
N LEU A 128 16.81 -10.88 2.37
CA LEU A 128 15.61 -10.09 2.11
C LEU A 128 14.41 -11.00 1.84
N ILE A 129 13.22 -10.48 2.13
CA ILE A 129 11.96 -11.15 1.77
C ILE A 129 11.75 -11.00 0.27
N LYS A 130 11.54 -12.11 -0.42
CA LYS A 130 11.18 -12.12 -1.84
C LYS A 130 9.67 -11.92 -1.96
N LEU A 131 9.27 -11.04 -2.88
CA LEU A 131 7.88 -10.86 -3.26
C LEU A 131 7.64 -11.58 -4.59
N SER A 132 6.53 -12.31 -4.68
CA SER A 132 6.09 -12.97 -5.89
C SER A 132 4.58 -12.80 -6.04
N SER A 133 4.11 -12.44 -7.24
CA SER A 133 2.69 -12.42 -7.58
C SER A 133 2.44 -13.45 -8.69
N SER A 134 1.26 -14.06 -8.71
CA SER A 134 0.85 -14.88 -9.84
C SER A 134 0.62 -13.93 -11.02
N LYS A 135 1.34 -14.16 -12.12
CA LYS A 135 1.15 -13.39 -13.36
C LYS A 135 -0.22 -13.63 -13.97
#